data_AF-A0A0X3PT88-F1
#
_entry.id   AF-A0A0X3PT88-F1
#
_cell.length_a   1.000
_cell.length_b   1.000
_cell.length_c   1.000
_cell.angle_alpha   90.00
_cell.angle_beta   90.00
_cell.angle_gamma   90.00
#
_symmetry.space_group_name_H-M   'P 1'
#
loop_
_entity.id
_entity.type
_entity.pdbx_description
1 polymer ?
#
loop_
_entity_poly.entity_id
_entity_poly.type
_entity_poly.pdbx_seq_one_letter_code
_entity_poly.pdbx_strand_id
1 'polypeptide(L)'
;MRNPLACFFYQRSFTLRKLMRFVLGTSETDSAPENNNVKTAEVKEPSTVRSKLESVICGIGEIDVDSDRSPVLSSTSPLLRDCATKPYLLLDVRDSDDFNNCHIIGALNYPATMLSRCMNFETREMLAFRNRPNHIIILYDEDERIAPRVATILTQRGYDNVFLLAGGLKVAWKLFPKGLILGDAPPSLKVKPGKRPSGEKKCPSAFLGL
;
A
#
# COMPACT_ATOMS: atom_id res chain seq x y z
N MET A 1 -9.60 28.95 3.94
CA MET A 1 -9.30 28.65 2.53
C MET A 1 -9.18 27.13 2.38
N ARG A 2 -10.04 26.47 1.58
CA ARG A 2 -9.93 25.02 1.34
C ARG A 2 -8.72 24.80 0.42
N ASN A 3 -7.78 23.95 0.84
CA ASN A 3 -6.60 23.63 0.04
C ASN A 3 -7.07 22.95 -1.28
N PRO A 4 -6.79 23.51 -2.47
CA PRO A 4 -7.27 22.95 -3.73
C PRO A 4 -6.82 21.50 -3.95
N LEU A 5 -5.67 21.12 -3.37
CA LEU A 5 -5.16 19.74 -3.41
C LEU A 5 -6.01 18.77 -2.59
N ALA A 6 -6.63 19.22 -1.49
CA ALA A 6 -7.57 18.39 -0.74
C ALA A 6 -8.85 18.09 -1.55
N CYS A 7 -9.26 19.02 -2.43
CA CYS A 7 -10.38 18.80 -3.34
C CYS A 7 -10.04 17.81 -4.46
N PHE A 8 -8.80 17.88 -4.97
CA PHE A 8 -8.29 16.98 -6.02
C PHE A 8 -8.40 15.50 -5.63
N PHE A 9 -8.09 15.16 -4.37
CA PHE A 9 -8.19 13.77 -3.92
C PHE A 9 -9.62 13.31 -3.58
N TYR A 10 -10.54 14.23 -3.31
CA TYR A 10 -11.96 13.86 -3.18
C TYR A 10 -12.51 13.28 -4.49
N GLN A 11 -11.99 13.73 -5.64
CA GLN A 11 -12.31 13.16 -6.96
C GLN A 11 -11.61 11.82 -7.22
N ARG A 12 -10.54 11.49 -6.48
CA ARG A 12 -9.83 10.19 -6.53
C ARG A 12 -10.17 9.29 -5.35
N SER A 13 -11.36 9.47 -4.81
CA SER A 13 -11.91 8.63 -3.75
C SER A 13 -12.23 7.23 -4.29
N PHE A 14 -11.76 6.22 -3.58
CA PHE A 14 -11.96 4.81 -3.88
C PHE A 14 -12.82 4.21 -2.78
N THR A 15 -14.03 3.79 -3.11
CA THR A 15 -14.95 3.26 -2.11
C THR A 15 -14.60 1.82 -1.75
N LEU A 16 -14.91 1.43 -0.51
CA LEU A 16 -14.72 0.05 -0.07
C LEU A 16 -15.44 -0.98 -0.94
N ARG A 17 -16.62 -0.63 -1.50
CA ARG A 17 -17.34 -1.48 -2.45
C ARG A 17 -16.53 -1.72 -3.72
N LYS A 18 -15.82 -0.69 -4.21
CA LYS A 18 -14.93 -0.81 -5.38
C LYS A 18 -13.72 -1.68 -5.04
N LEU A 19 -13.14 -1.53 -3.85
CA LEU A 19 -12.06 -2.41 -3.37
C LEU A 19 -12.49 -3.87 -3.32
N MET A 20 -13.67 -4.15 -2.77
CA MET A 20 -14.19 -5.51 -2.69
C MET A 20 -14.40 -6.16 -4.05
N ARG A 21 -14.84 -5.40 -5.06
CA ARG A 21 -14.92 -5.91 -6.44
C ARG A 21 -13.54 -6.26 -6.99
N PHE A 22 -12.50 -5.49 -6.67
CA PHE A 22 -11.13 -5.81 -7.07
C PHE A 22 -10.57 -7.03 -6.33
N VAL A 23 -10.94 -7.22 -5.06
CA VAL A 23 -10.49 -8.36 -4.24
C VAL A 23 -11.20 -9.66 -4.64
N LEU A 24 -12.51 -9.59 -4.89
CA LEU A 24 -13.36 -10.76 -5.15
C LEU A 24 -13.58 -11.05 -6.65
N GLY A 25 -13.25 -10.09 -7.53
CA GLY A 25 -13.50 -10.16 -8.97
C GLY A 25 -12.31 -10.60 -9.82
N THR A 26 -11.34 -11.31 -9.23
CA THR A 26 -10.23 -11.91 -9.99
C THR A 26 -10.67 -13.21 -10.68
N SER A 27 -11.53 -13.11 -11.71
CA SER A 27 -11.76 -14.23 -12.64
C SER A 27 -12.47 -13.78 -13.94
N GLU A 28 -11.84 -12.93 -14.75
CA GLU A 28 -12.13 -12.88 -16.18
C GLU A 28 -10.80 -12.76 -16.93
N THR A 29 -10.13 -13.90 -17.15
CA THR A 29 -9.17 -14.02 -18.24
C THR A 29 -10.00 -14.14 -19.51
N ASP A 30 -10.18 -13.01 -20.21
CA ASP A 30 -10.71 -12.98 -21.56
C ASP A 30 -9.73 -13.74 -22.47
N SER A 31 -10.06 -14.99 -22.76
CA SER A 31 -9.31 -15.83 -23.70
C SER A 31 -9.61 -15.36 -25.12
N ALA A 32 -8.72 -14.56 -25.70
CA ALA A 32 -8.69 -14.34 -27.14
C ALA A 32 -7.84 -15.44 -27.82
N PRO A 33 -8.30 -16.06 -28.92
CA PRO A 33 -7.51 -17.01 -29.69
C PRO A 33 -6.66 -16.25 -30.71
N GLU A 34 -5.33 -16.29 -30.58
CA GLU A 34 -4.44 -15.77 -31.61
C GLU A 34 -3.72 -16.93 -32.32
N ASN A 35 -4.30 -17.28 -33.47
CA ASN A 35 -3.73 -18.10 -34.53
C ASN A 35 -2.46 -17.43 -35.07
N ASN A 36 -1.31 -18.10 -35.00
CA ASN A 36 -0.14 -17.71 -35.80
C ASN A 36 0.60 -18.95 -36.32
N ASN A 37 0.22 -19.31 -37.55
CA ASN A 37 1.01 -20.09 -38.49
C ASN A 37 2.18 -19.23 -38.99
N VAL A 38 3.46 -19.62 -38.78
CA VAL A 38 4.57 -19.42 -39.74
C VAL A 38 5.83 -20.22 -39.32
N LYS A 39 6.18 -21.13 -40.24
CA LYS A 39 7.44 -21.77 -40.65
C LYS A 39 8.77 -21.50 -39.91
N THR A 40 9.39 -22.62 -39.58
CA THR A 40 10.81 -22.90 -39.26
C THR A 40 11.78 -22.53 -40.38
N ALA A 41 12.94 -21.97 -40.04
CA ALA A 41 14.22 -22.20 -40.72
C ALA A 41 15.41 -21.82 -39.82
N GLU A 42 16.47 -22.63 -39.92
CA GLU A 42 17.72 -22.71 -39.16
C GLU A 42 18.83 -21.74 -39.64
N VAL A 43 19.96 -21.74 -38.90
CA VAL A 43 21.39 -21.62 -39.33
C VAL A 43 22.22 -20.42 -38.77
N LYS A 44 23.03 -20.74 -37.73
CA LYS A 44 24.53 -20.66 -37.56
C LYS A 44 25.32 -19.33 -37.58
N GLU A 45 25.99 -19.07 -36.44
CA GLU A 45 27.21 -18.25 -36.16
C GLU A 45 28.41 -18.56 -37.11
N PRO A 46 29.40 -17.64 -37.37
CA PRO A 46 30.43 -17.29 -36.36
C PRO A 46 31.16 -15.92 -36.43
N SER A 47 31.69 -15.53 -35.26
CA SER A 47 33.01 -14.91 -34.95
C SER A 47 33.37 -13.52 -35.51
N THR A 48 33.77 -12.59 -34.63
CA THR A 48 35.06 -11.85 -34.73
C THR A 48 35.41 -11.19 -33.39
N VAL A 49 36.66 -11.39 -32.97
CA VAL A 49 37.34 -10.86 -31.78
C VAL A 49 37.44 -9.33 -31.81
N ARG A 50 36.94 -8.63 -30.78
CA ARG A 50 37.36 -7.25 -30.46
C ARG A 50 37.31 -6.95 -28.95
N SER A 51 38.42 -7.27 -28.31
CA SER A 51 39.14 -6.60 -27.20
C SER A 51 38.40 -5.74 -26.14
N LYS A 52 38.47 -6.21 -24.88
CA LYS A 52 39.16 -5.59 -23.71
C LYS A 52 39.19 -4.05 -23.60
N LEU A 53 38.03 -3.41 -23.45
CA LEU A 53 37.97 -2.05 -22.87
C LEU A 53 36.78 -1.84 -21.92
N GLU A 54 35.68 -2.57 -22.11
CA GLU A 54 34.51 -2.51 -21.21
C GLU A 54 34.73 -3.19 -19.84
N SER A 55 35.67 -4.12 -19.72
CA SER A 55 35.95 -4.81 -18.45
C SER A 55 36.71 -3.95 -17.41
N VAL A 56 37.08 -2.71 -17.75
CA VAL A 56 37.93 -1.85 -16.88
C VAL A 56 37.14 -0.72 -16.21
N ILE A 57 35.91 -0.42 -16.66
CA ILE A 57 35.13 0.74 -16.13
C ILE A 57 34.27 0.38 -14.91
N CYS A 58 34.03 -0.91 -14.66
CA CYS A 58 33.49 -1.37 -13.38
C CYS A 58 34.63 -2.01 -12.59
N GLY A 59 35.23 -1.28 -11.64
CA GLY A 59 36.29 -1.80 -10.78
C GLY A 59 35.85 -3.05 -10.02
N ILE A 60 36.13 -4.22 -10.59
CA ILE A 60 35.95 -5.53 -9.99
C ILE A 60 37.34 -6.14 -9.94
N GLY A 61 37.97 -6.09 -8.77
CA GLY A 61 39.16 -6.88 -8.47
C GLY A 61 38.75 -8.34 -8.33
N GLU A 62 39.40 -9.20 -9.09
CA GLU A 62 39.26 -10.65 -9.03
C GLU A 62 39.85 -11.17 -7.71
N ILE A 63 39.08 -11.99 -7.00
CA ILE A 63 39.62 -12.91 -6.00
C ILE A 63 38.93 -14.26 -6.20
N ASP A 64 39.62 -15.16 -6.88
CA ASP A 64 39.25 -16.57 -6.96
C ASP A 64 39.69 -17.27 -5.67
N VAL A 65 38.73 -17.76 -4.88
CA VAL A 65 38.93 -18.90 -3.98
C VAL A 65 37.63 -19.72 -3.91
N ASP A 66 37.62 -20.78 -4.71
CA ASP A 66 37.10 -22.13 -4.48
C ASP A 66 35.78 -22.40 -3.71
N SER A 67 34.95 -23.23 -4.37
CA SER A 67 34.07 -24.27 -3.81
C SER A 67 32.90 -23.87 -2.88
N ASP A 68 31.72 -23.67 -3.47
CA ASP A 68 30.45 -24.39 -3.19
C ASP A 68 29.25 -23.62 -3.76
N ARG A 69 28.82 -24.01 -4.96
CA ARG A 69 27.57 -23.52 -5.58
C ARG A 69 26.35 -24.15 -4.91
N SER A 70 25.89 -23.53 -3.83
CA SER A 70 24.45 -23.48 -3.53
C SER A 70 23.89 -22.24 -4.24
N PRO A 71 22.88 -22.36 -5.13
CA PRO A 71 22.22 -21.18 -5.65
C PRO A 71 21.49 -20.51 -4.48
N VAL A 72 22.07 -19.42 -3.98
CA VAL A 72 21.43 -18.55 -2.99
C VAL A 72 20.18 -18.01 -3.67
N LEU A 73 19.06 -18.63 -3.32
CA LEU A 73 17.72 -18.19 -3.64
C LEU A 73 17.61 -16.77 -3.07
N SER A 74 17.80 -15.79 -3.95
CA SER A 74 17.50 -14.39 -3.68
C SER A 74 16.15 -14.34 -2.99
N SER A 75 16.16 -13.89 -1.75
CA SER A 75 15.02 -13.62 -0.88
C SER A 75 14.14 -12.54 -1.50
N THR A 76 13.48 -12.91 -2.58
CA THR A 76 12.36 -12.18 -3.17
C THR A 76 11.16 -12.57 -2.33
N SER A 77 10.75 -11.65 -1.46
CA SER A 77 9.54 -11.80 -0.65
C SER A 77 8.37 -12.30 -1.52
N PRO A 78 7.50 -13.21 -1.03
CA PRO A 78 6.34 -13.70 -1.77
C PRO A 78 5.50 -12.57 -2.40
N LEU A 79 5.46 -11.43 -1.71
CA LEU A 79 4.78 -10.20 -2.11
C LEU A 79 5.24 -9.61 -3.46
N LEU A 80 6.49 -9.85 -3.89
CA LEU A 80 6.98 -9.34 -5.18
C LEU A 80 6.45 -10.13 -6.38
N ARG A 81 6.12 -11.41 -6.19
CA ARG A 81 5.44 -12.20 -7.24
C ARG A 81 3.99 -11.74 -7.40
N ASP A 82 3.39 -11.28 -6.32
CA ASP A 82 1.99 -10.81 -6.30
C ASP A 82 1.82 -9.45 -6.99
N CYS A 83 2.89 -8.64 -7.13
CA CYS A 83 2.83 -7.36 -7.84
C CYS A 83 2.48 -7.49 -9.33
N ALA A 84 2.68 -8.66 -9.94
CA ALA A 84 2.32 -8.91 -11.34
C ALA A 84 0.88 -9.44 -11.50
N THR A 85 0.32 -10.03 -10.44
CA THR A 85 -1.00 -10.68 -10.47
C THR A 85 -2.08 -9.82 -9.82
N LYS A 86 -1.70 -8.92 -8.91
CA LYS A 86 -2.64 -8.09 -8.15
C LYS A 86 -2.76 -6.69 -8.78
N PRO A 87 -3.98 -6.26 -9.19
CA PRO A 87 -4.18 -4.96 -9.85
C PRO A 87 -4.13 -3.77 -8.89
N TYR A 88 -3.91 -3.99 -7.58
CA TYR A 88 -3.86 -2.93 -6.59
C TYR A 88 -2.84 -3.20 -5.47
N LEU A 89 -2.25 -2.12 -4.98
CA LEU A 89 -1.45 -2.07 -3.76
C LEU A 89 -2.23 -1.30 -2.70
N LEU A 90 -2.34 -1.85 -1.50
CA LEU A 90 -3.04 -1.22 -0.39
C LEU A 90 -2.01 -0.82 0.68
N LEU A 91 -1.96 0.47 1.03
CA LEU A 91 -0.99 1.03 1.97
C LEU A 91 -1.70 1.67 3.16
N ASP A 92 -1.33 1.24 4.36
CA ASP A 92 -1.74 1.87 5.63
C ASP A 92 -0.73 2.94 6.01
N VAL A 93 -1.18 4.19 6.10
CA VAL A 93 -0.27 5.32 6.35
C VAL A 93 -0.03 5.65 7.82
N ARG A 94 -0.60 4.85 8.74
CA ARG A 94 -0.44 5.01 10.18
C ARG A 94 0.92 4.48 10.66
N ASP A 95 1.21 4.76 11.91
CA ASP A 95 2.39 4.20 12.57
C ASP A 95 2.31 2.67 12.67
N SER A 96 3.47 2.04 12.75
CA SER A 96 3.58 0.58 12.70
C SER A 96 2.84 -0.11 13.86
N ASP A 97 2.77 0.54 15.03
CA ASP A 97 2.03 -0.01 16.19
C ASP A 97 0.52 -0.10 15.91
N ASP A 98 -0.07 0.95 15.31
CA ASP A 98 -1.49 0.95 14.94
C ASP A 98 -1.82 -0.07 13.86
N PHE A 99 -0.90 -0.23 12.89
CA PHE A 99 -1.00 -1.26 11.86
C PHE A 99 -0.94 -2.67 12.46
N ASN A 100 0.01 -2.92 13.37
CA ASN A 100 0.17 -4.23 14.02
C ASN A 100 -1.04 -4.59 14.89
N ASN A 101 -1.69 -3.60 15.51
CA ASN A 101 -2.92 -3.80 16.27
C ASN A 101 -4.09 -4.22 15.38
N CYS A 102 -4.28 -3.52 14.26
CA CYS A 102 -5.33 -3.85 13.29
C CYS A 102 -5.08 -3.23 11.91
N HIS A 103 -5.30 -3.97 10.83
CA HIS A 103 -5.17 -3.48 9.46
C HIS A 103 -6.00 -4.30 8.48
N ILE A 104 -6.24 -3.77 7.27
CA ILE A 104 -6.94 -4.50 6.21
C ILE A 104 -6.05 -5.64 5.69
N ILE A 105 -6.62 -6.82 5.45
CA ILE A 105 -5.91 -7.98 4.91
C ILE A 105 -5.16 -7.60 3.63
N GLY A 106 -3.87 -7.95 3.57
CA GLY A 106 -3.02 -7.71 2.41
C GLY A 106 -2.62 -6.25 2.20
N ALA A 107 -2.83 -5.38 3.19
CA ALA A 107 -2.23 -4.06 3.24
C ALA A 107 -0.76 -4.11 3.70
N LEU A 108 0.05 -3.16 3.25
CA LEU A 108 1.40 -2.93 3.76
C LEU A 108 1.44 -1.66 4.60
N ASN A 109 2.28 -1.65 5.64
CA ASN A 109 2.50 -0.46 6.44
C ASN A 109 3.44 0.52 5.71
N TYR A 110 3.00 1.77 5.57
CA TYR A 110 3.76 2.88 5.01
C TYR A 110 3.59 4.13 5.87
N PRO A 111 4.24 4.21 7.04
CA PRO A 111 4.03 5.31 7.98
C PRO A 111 4.29 6.67 7.32
N ALA A 112 3.43 7.66 7.60
CA ALA A 112 3.60 9.01 7.05
C ALA A 112 4.96 9.64 7.39
N THR A 113 5.64 9.16 8.44
CA THR A 113 7.01 9.54 8.82
C THR A 113 8.04 9.22 7.73
N MET A 114 7.78 8.24 6.85
CA MET A 114 8.63 7.93 5.70
C MET A 114 8.76 9.09 4.72
N LEU A 115 7.75 9.95 4.64
CA LEU A 115 7.76 11.08 3.71
C LEU A 115 8.82 12.13 4.04
N SER A 116 9.26 12.22 5.30
CA SER A 116 10.29 13.17 5.74
C SER A 116 11.70 12.75 5.32
N ARG A 117 11.89 11.51 4.85
CA ARG A 117 13.19 11.00 4.45
C ARG A 117 13.60 11.59 3.10
N CYS A 118 14.85 12.06 3.01
CA CYS A 118 15.44 12.52 1.75
C CYS A 118 15.80 11.34 0.81
N MET A 119 16.15 10.19 1.39
CA MET A 119 16.51 8.97 0.67
C MET A 119 15.60 7.82 1.12
N ASN A 120 15.26 6.92 0.20
CA ASN A 120 14.48 5.70 0.46
C ASN A 120 13.08 5.95 1.05
N PHE A 121 12.39 7.01 0.62
CA PHE A 121 10.98 7.20 0.97
C PHE A 121 10.05 6.23 0.22
N GLU A 122 10.52 5.61 -0.87
CA GLU A 122 9.76 4.66 -1.69
C GLU A 122 10.06 3.23 -1.24
N THR A 123 9.02 2.42 -1.05
CA THR A 123 9.18 0.97 -0.89
C THR A 123 9.31 0.28 -2.25
N ARG A 124 9.83 -0.95 -2.25
CA ARG A 124 9.99 -1.73 -3.50
C ARG A 124 8.64 -1.97 -4.17
N GLU A 125 7.59 -2.19 -3.39
CA GLU A 125 6.22 -2.42 -3.86
C GLU A 125 5.62 -1.14 -4.45
N MET A 126 5.87 0.02 -3.85
CA MET A 126 5.46 1.30 -4.43
C MET A 126 6.11 1.53 -5.80
N LEU A 127 7.42 1.28 -5.91
CA LEU A 127 8.13 1.37 -7.19
C LEU A 127 7.59 0.40 -8.23
N ALA A 128 7.20 -0.81 -7.81
CA ALA A 128 6.59 -1.79 -8.69
C ALA A 128 5.19 -1.38 -9.17
N PHE A 129 4.45 -0.56 -8.43
CA PHE A 129 3.12 -0.10 -8.85
C PHE A 129 3.13 1.29 -9.49
N ARG A 130 4.21 2.06 -9.36
CA ARG A 130 4.29 3.45 -9.78
C ARG A 130 3.91 3.64 -11.25
N ASN A 131 2.84 4.40 -11.50
CA ASN A 131 2.34 4.81 -12.81
C ASN A 131 2.19 3.66 -13.83
N ARG A 132 2.04 2.42 -13.36
CA ARG A 132 1.82 1.28 -14.24
C ARG A 132 0.37 1.26 -14.73
N PRO A 133 0.13 0.93 -16.01
CA PRO A 133 -1.21 0.75 -16.51
C PRO A 133 -1.89 -0.39 -15.74
N ASN A 134 -3.19 -0.23 -15.48
CA ASN A 134 -4.04 -1.23 -14.81
C ASN A 134 -3.62 -1.57 -13.37
N HIS A 135 -2.70 -0.79 -12.78
CA HIS A 135 -2.25 -0.94 -11.40
C HIS A 135 -2.54 0.35 -10.64
N ILE A 136 -3.09 0.23 -9.43
CA ILE A 136 -3.42 1.39 -8.59
C ILE A 136 -2.83 1.25 -7.20
N ILE A 137 -2.47 2.37 -6.58
CA ILE A 137 -2.02 2.45 -5.20
C ILE A 137 -3.14 3.09 -4.38
N ILE A 138 -3.63 2.40 -3.37
CA ILE A 138 -4.71 2.84 -2.50
C ILE A 138 -4.12 3.12 -1.13
N LEU A 139 -4.25 4.35 -0.66
CA LEU A 139 -3.83 4.77 0.67
C LEU A 139 -5.03 4.83 1.60
N TYR A 140 -4.85 4.41 2.84
CA TYR A 140 -5.85 4.56 3.89
C TYR A 140 -5.22 4.77 5.26
N ASP A 141 -6.01 5.29 6.18
CA ASP A 141 -5.73 5.47 7.59
C ASP A 141 -6.98 5.07 8.40
N GLU A 142 -7.08 5.52 9.66
CA GLU A 142 -8.25 5.22 10.49
C GLU A 142 -9.48 6.07 10.12
N ASP A 143 -9.30 7.37 9.88
CA ASP A 143 -10.36 8.38 9.80
C ASP A 143 -10.14 9.51 8.77
N GLU A 144 -9.36 9.24 7.73
CA GLU A 144 -9.00 10.10 6.60
C GLU A 144 -8.26 11.40 6.95
N ARG A 145 -7.61 11.45 8.11
CA ARG A 145 -6.87 12.64 8.55
C ARG A 145 -5.46 12.73 8.00
N ILE A 146 -4.79 11.60 7.85
CA ILE A 146 -3.37 11.51 7.47
C ILE A 146 -3.26 11.18 5.97
N ALA A 147 -4.08 10.26 5.48
CA ALA A 147 -4.02 9.74 4.13
C ALA A 147 -4.06 10.83 3.04
N PRO A 148 -4.94 11.86 3.08
CA PRO A 148 -4.97 12.90 2.05
C PRO A 148 -3.67 13.72 1.97
N ARG A 149 -3.02 13.97 3.10
CA ARG A 149 -1.73 14.66 3.16
C ARG A 149 -0.63 13.81 2.52
N VAL A 150 -0.60 12.51 2.82
CA VAL A 150 0.36 11.56 2.24
C VAL A 150 0.15 11.45 0.74
N ALA A 151 -1.10 11.31 0.29
CA ALA A 151 -1.45 11.26 -1.13
C ALA A 151 -0.96 12.50 -1.89
N THR A 152 -1.15 13.68 -1.30
CA THR A 152 -0.69 14.95 -1.89
C THR A 152 0.83 14.95 -2.11
N ILE A 153 1.59 14.53 -1.10
CA ILE A 153 3.05 14.50 -1.19
C ILE A 153 3.52 13.45 -2.21
N LEU A 154 2.87 12.28 -2.25
CA LEU A 154 3.22 11.24 -3.22
C LEU A 154 2.93 11.67 -4.67
N THR A 155 1.80 12.34 -4.92
CA THR A 155 1.51 12.88 -6.25
C THR A 155 2.46 14.00 -6.63
N GLN A 156 2.84 14.88 -5.70
CA GLN A 156 3.89 15.87 -5.95
C GLN A 156 5.24 15.23 -6.28
N ARG A 157 5.49 14.00 -5.80
CA ARG A 157 6.69 13.21 -6.10
C ARG A 157 6.55 12.33 -7.36
N GLY A 158 5.47 12.50 -8.13
CA GLY A 158 5.27 11.84 -9.42
C GLY A 158 4.55 10.50 -9.36
N TYR A 159 3.74 10.26 -8.32
CA TYR A 159 2.80 9.14 -8.28
C TYR A 159 1.40 9.58 -8.74
N ASP A 160 1.04 9.20 -9.95
CA ASP A 160 -0.20 9.59 -10.61
C ASP A 160 -1.30 8.56 -10.46
N ASN A 161 -1.01 7.33 -10.03
CA ASN A 161 -2.00 6.26 -9.84
C ASN A 161 -2.37 6.05 -8.36
N VAL A 162 -2.36 7.12 -7.56
CA VAL A 162 -2.69 7.13 -6.14
C VAL A 162 -4.16 7.48 -5.92
N PHE A 163 -4.82 6.69 -5.06
CA PHE A 163 -6.22 6.82 -4.67
C PHE A 163 -6.36 6.72 -3.15
N LEU A 164 -7.43 7.29 -2.60
CA LEU A 164 -7.73 7.25 -1.17
C LEU A 164 -8.90 6.31 -0.88
N LEU A 165 -8.78 5.47 0.14
CA LEU A 165 -9.89 4.66 0.62
C LEU A 165 -10.90 5.51 1.38
N ALA A 166 -12.10 5.68 0.81
CA ALA A 166 -13.18 6.43 1.41
C ALA A 166 -13.64 5.78 2.72
N GLY A 167 -13.66 6.56 3.79
CA GLY A 167 -14.07 6.17 5.13
C GLY A 167 -13.00 5.51 5.99
N GLY A 168 -11.81 5.28 5.44
CA GLY A 168 -10.69 4.63 6.13
C GLY A 168 -11.04 3.29 6.77
N LEU A 169 -10.30 2.94 7.82
CA LEU A 169 -10.49 1.70 8.56
C LEU A 169 -11.82 1.66 9.34
N LYS A 170 -12.33 2.82 9.80
CA LYS A 170 -13.60 2.90 10.52
C LYS A 170 -14.79 2.40 9.69
N VAL A 171 -14.89 2.85 8.44
CA VAL A 171 -15.96 2.41 7.54
C VAL A 171 -15.75 0.96 7.11
N ALA A 172 -14.50 0.54 6.91
CA ALA A 172 -14.17 -0.86 6.66
C ALA A 172 -14.66 -1.78 7.79
N TRP A 173 -14.40 -1.41 9.04
CA TRP A 173 -14.85 -2.15 10.22
C TRP A 173 -16.37 -2.19 10.33
N LYS A 174 -17.05 -1.07 10.09
CA LYS A 174 -18.51 -0.99 10.19
C LYS A 174 -19.24 -1.84 9.14
N LEU A 175 -18.70 -1.90 7.92
CA LEU A 175 -19.34 -2.62 6.80
C LEU A 175 -18.97 -4.10 6.79
N PHE A 176 -17.72 -4.43 7.09
CA PHE A 176 -17.20 -5.80 7.04
C PHE A 176 -16.36 -6.09 8.30
N PRO A 177 -17.00 -6.25 9.46
CA PRO A 177 -16.29 -6.48 10.73
C PRO A 177 -15.60 -7.85 10.78
N LYS A 178 -15.97 -8.79 9.90
CA LYS A 178 -15.37 -10.13 9.81
C LYS A 178 -14.78 -10.34 8.42
N GLY A 179 -13.57 -10.88 8.36
CA GLY A 179 -12.95 -11.37 7.13
C GLY A 179 -12.28 -10.32 6.25
N LEU A 180 -12.30 -9.03 6.60
CA LEU A 180 -11.57 -7.98 5.89
C LEU A 180 -10.40 -7.39 6.71
N ILE A 181 -10.56 -7.33 8.02
CA ILE A 181 -9.60 -6.70 8.93
C ILE A 181 -8.92 -7.79 9.75
N LEU A 182 -7.59 -7.73 9.80
CA LEU A 182 -6.75 -8.51 10.71
C LEU A 182 -6.59 -7.73 12.00
N GLY A 183 -6.65 -8.43 13.13
CA GLY A 183 -6.52 -7.84 14.46
C GLY A 183 -7.86 -7.41 15.08
N ASP A 184 -7.76 -6.56 16.10
CA ASP A 184 -8.90 -6.11 16.90
C ASP A 184 -9.64 -4.92 16.28
N ALA A 185 -10.80 -4.56 16.86
CA ALA A 185 -11.48 -3.32 16.52
C ALA A 185 -10.53 -2.11 16.69
N PRO A 186 -10.56 -1.14 15.76
CA PRO A 186 -9.68 0.03 15.83
C PRO A 186 -9.88 0.79 17.15
N PRO A 187 -8.80 1.35 17.75
CA PRO A 187 -8.83 1.90 19.10
C PRO A 187 -9.91 2.96 19.32
N SER A 188 -10.24 3.75 18.30
CA SER A 188 -11.28 4.79 18.38
C SER A 188 -12.71 4.25 18.49
N LEU A 189 -12.95 2.99 18.11
CA LEU A 189 -14.25 2.32 18.23
C LEU A 189 -14.40 1.52 19.54
N LYS A 190 -13.29 1.31 20.28
CA LYS A 190 -13.35 0.74 21.63
C LYS A 190 -13.99 1.78 22.54
N VAL A 191 -15.31 1.69 22.71
CA VAL A 191 -16.05 2.52 23.66
C VAL A 191 -15.39 2.35 25.03
N LYS A 192 -14.77 3.41 25.57
CA LYS A 192 -14.35 3.40 26.97
C LYS A 192 -15.62 3.17 27.81
N PRO A 193 -15.69 2.15 28.69
CA PRO A 193 -16.82 2.03 29.60
C PRO A 193 -16.96 3.35 30.36
N GLY A 194 -18.15 3.95 30.27
CA GLY A 194 -18.38 5.37 30.48
C GLY A 194 -17.90 5.90 31.83
N LYS A 195 -17.23 7.05 31.79
CA LYS A 195 -17.14 7.93 32.97
C LYS A 195 -18.52 8.56 33.14
N ARG A 196 -19.30 8.06 34.10
CA ARG A 196 -20.60 8.66 34.49
C ARG A 196 -20.38 10.15 34.78
N PRO A 197 -21.25 11.07 34.36
CA PRO A 197 -21.17 12.46 34.78
C PRO A 197 -21.46 12.52 36.30
N SER A 198 -20.42 12.64 37.11
CA SER A 198 -20.55 12.98 38.53
C SER A 198 -20.76 14.49 38.64
N GLY A 199 -21.99 14.92 38.88
CA GLY A 199 -22.26 16.35 39.04
C GLY A 199 -23.72 16.74 39.21
N GLU A 200 -24.54 15.91 39.85
CA GLU A 200 -25.85 16.36 40.32
C GLU A 200 -25.65 17.22 41.57
N LYS A 201 -25.51 18.53 41.39
CA LYS A 201 -25.52 19.48 42.50
C LYS A 201 -26.94 19.58 43.02
N LYS A 202 -27.20 18.91 44.15
CA LYS A 202 -28.42 19.06 44.96
C LYS A 202 -28.72 20.54 45.21
N CYS A 203 -29.93 20.99 44.89
CA CYS A 203 -30.48 22.23 45.40
C CYS A 203 -30.68 22.10 46.92
N PRO A 204 -30.21 23.03 47.76
CA PRO A 204 -30.56 23.01 49.18
C PRO A 204 -32.03 23.39 49.36
N SER A 205 -32.71 22.58 50.16
CA SER A 205 -34.09 22.71 50.62
C SER A 205 -34.34 24.01 51.38
N ALA A 206 -35.56 24.49 51.27
CA ALA A 206 -36.15 25.60 52.00
C ALA A 206 -35.75 25.63 53.49
N PHE A 207 -35.37 26.82 53.96
CA PHE A 207 -35.28 27.13 55.39
C PHE A 207 -36.61 27.79 55.79
N LEU A 208 -37.39 27.06 56.60
CA LEU A 208 -38.62 27.55 57.24
C LEU A 208 -38.30 27.87 58.71
N GLY A 209 -38.71 29.04 59.18
CA GLY A 209 -39.08 29.26 60.58
C GLY A 209 -38.11 30.08 61.45
N LEU A 210 -38.44 31.37 61.64
CA LEU A 210 -38.95 31.93 62.90
C LEU A 210 -39.60 33.29 62.63
#